data_AF-A0A520K3X4-F1
#
_entry.id   AF-A0A520K3X4-F1
#
_cell.length_a   1.000
_cell.length_b   1.000
_cell.length_c   1.000
_cell.angle_alpha   90.00
_cell.angle_beta   90.00
_cell.angle_gamma   90.00
#
_symmetry.space_group_name_H-M   'P 1'
#
loop_
_entity.id
_entity.type
_entity.pdbx_description
1 polymer ?
#
loop_
_entity_poly.entity_id
_entity_poly.type
_entity_poly.pdbx_seq_one_letter_code
_entity_poly.pdbx_strand_id
1 'polypeptide(L)'
;MEGFDDPTLGYPVEVPIFGGTYYVPIGGEPPTHPWAQSRYQNPSEIIPIVDRFITGTLSGSDTTGAIVAILSEEPYYTFADENGTFLLNNIPSGVSGVVVNLHGHAPYKQRFMHKENTTLGVNGILYLIHEDEAFRIEGIATDAEGNSIPDATINGYDESRTQLFTTLTDENGAYLVMVSEKYVYTVEALTETEVGLAKVSGKAGSVVNVDITIGKGSIVAYIDTELQDLIEEVNGVDLTKGLKNSLLSKLENARSKNEDALRFITNGKEKQANNMLNAEDNIMNAFIKEVEAQSGKKIARQDAEHLLAEAAEIRALIQLAIETPI
;
A
#
# COMPACT_ATOMS: atom_id res chain seq x y z
N MET A 1 1.38 51.37 23.73
CA MET A 1 1.35 49.89 23.75
C MET A 1 2.54 49.48 24.58
N GLU A 2 2.32 49.40 25.89
CA GLU A 2 3.25 48.82 26.85
C GLU A 2 2.92 47.34 26.97
N GLY A 3 3.93 46.48 27.01
CA GLY A 3 3.73 45.06 27.29
C GLY A 3 4.92 44.20 26.91
N PHE A 4 5.80 43.97 27.90
CA PHE A 4 6.74 42.85 28.04
C PHE A 4 7.93 42.74 27.07
N ASP A 5 9.01 43.45 27.41
CA ASP A 5 10.38 42.93 27.21
C ASP A 5 11.04 42.94 28.60
N ASP A 6 10.83 41.88 29.38
CA ASP A 6 11.74 41.58 30.49
C ASP A 6 12.98 40.91 29.87
N PRO A 7 14.16 41.54 29.87
CA PRO A 7 15.37 40.97 29.28
C PRO A 7 15.82 39.68 29.99
N THR A 8 15.24 39.32 31.14
CA THR A 8 15.47 38.04 31.81
C THR A 8 14.60 36.90 31.29
N LEU A 9 13.53 37.19 30.53
CA LEU A 9 12.57 36.19 30.07
C LEU A 9 12.93 35.55 28.72
N GLY A 10 13.87 36.07 27.94
CA GLY A 10 14.28 35.46 26.66
C GLY A 10 13.30 35.65 25.50
N TYR A 11 13.72 35.27 24.27
CA TYR A 11 12.88 35.34 23.07
C TYR A 11 11.93 34.13 23.04
N PRO A 12 10.61 34.34 22.90
CA PRO A 12 9.68 33.23 22.71
C PRO A 12 9.89 32.62 21.31
N VAL A 13 10.27 31.36 21.28
CA VAL A 13 10.36 30.53 20.07
C VAL A 13 9.27 29.48 20.16
N GLU A 14 8.35 29.50 19.20
CA GLU A 14 7.44 28.36 19.02
C GLU A 14 8.24 27.20 18.45
N VAL A 15 8.24 26.07 19.17
CA VAL A 15 8.90 24.85 18.71
C VAL A 15 7.81 23.92 18.16
N PRO A 16 7.62 23.86 16.83
CA PRO A 16 6.48 23.17 16.23
C PRO A 16 6.48 21.65 16.50
N ILE A 17 7.62 21.07 16.88
CA ILE A 17 7.78 19.61 17.04
C ILE A 17 7.24 19.09 18.38
N PHE A 18 7.30 19.89 19.46
CA PHE A 18 6.90 19.45 20.81
C PHE A 18 5.60 20.09 21.32
N GLY A 19 5.08 21.10 20.61
CA GLY A 19 3.97 21.92 21.08
C GLY A 19 4.38 22.81 22.26
N GLY A 20 4.30 24.13 22.07
CA GLY A 20 4.54 25.11 23.13
C GLY A 20 5.58 26.17 22.78
N THR A 21 5.56 27.25 23.56
CA THR A 21 6.47 28.39 23.44
C THR A 21 7.64 28.21 24.39
N TYR A 22 8.84 28.08 23.86
CA TYR A 22 10.08 28.02 24.64
C TYR A 22 10.76 29.38 24.65
N TYR A 23 11.23 29.79 25.82
CA TYR A 23 11.88 31.08 26.00
C TYR A 23 13.41 30.90 25.97
N VAL A 24 14.05 31.44 24.93
CA VAL A 24 15.50 31.39 24.76
C VAL A 24 16.11 32.63 25.40
N PRO A 25 16.87 32.53 26.51
CA PRO A 25 17.42 33.71 27.20
C PRO A 25 18.29 34.54 26.26
N ILE A 26 17.94 35.83 26.10
CA ILE A 26 18.72 36.79 25.31
C ILE A 26 19.69 37.48 26.27
N GLY A 27 20.83 36.85 26.53
CA GLY A 27 21.81 37.41 27.45
C GLY A 27 22.77 36.38 27.98
N GLY A 28 23.99 36.43 27.46
CA GLY A 28 25.14 35.62 27.86
C GLY A 28 26.28 35.94 26.90
N GLU A 29 27.52 35.93 27.39
CA GLU A 29 28.66 36.04 26.47
C GLU A 29 28.53 34.91 25.44
N PRO A 30 28.54 35.21 24.13
CA PRO A 30 28.39 34.20 23.11
C PRO A 30 29.47 33.12 23.34
N PRO A 31 29.13 31.83 23.29
CA PRO A 31 30.15 30.79 23.36
C PRO A 31 31.21 31.12 22.31
N THR A 32 32.48 31.03 22.68
CA THR A 32 33.64 31.24 21.80
C THR A 32 33.80 30.08 20.81
N HIS A 33 32.70 29.73 20.13
CA HIS A 33 32.64 28.70 19.12
C HIS A 33 32.70 29.36 17.73
N PRO A 34 33.44 28.82 16.75
CA PRO A 34 33.64 29.45 15.44
C PRO A 34 32.40 29.58 14.54
N TRP A 35 31.20 29.21 15.01
CA TRP A 35 29.99 29.34 14.20
C TRP A 35 29.56 30.81 14.19
N ALA A 36 29.33 31.35 12.99
CA ALA A 36 29.09 32.76 12.73
C ALA A 36 28.17 33.44 13.77
N GLN A 37 28.72 34.44 14.48
CA GLN A 37 28.04 35.21 15.53
C GLN A 37 26.72 35.85 15.07
N SER A 38 26.51 36.03 13.76
CA SER A 38 25.26 36.60 13.22
C SER A 38 24.03 35.78 13.61
N ARG A 39 24.14 34.44 13.61
CA ARG A 39 23.01 33.56 13.94
C ARG A 39 22.66 33.60 15.43
N TYR A 40 23.65 33.76 16.31
CA TYR A 40 23.42 33.88 17.76
C TYR A 40 22.58 35.11 18.13
N GLN A 41 22.77 36.21 17.39
CA GLN A 41 22.00 37.45 17.60
C GLN A 41 20.67 37.49 16.82
N ASN A 42 20.47 36.56 15.89
CA ASN A 42 19.22 36.39 15.13
C ASN A 42 18.66 34.97 15.34
N PRO A 43 18.02 34.68 16.49
CA PRO A 43 17.47 33.35 16.77
C PRO A 43 16.49 32.85 15.71
N SER A 44 15.78 33.76 15.03
CA SER A 44 14.92 33.47 13.88
C SER A 44 15.67 32.94 12.65
N GLU A 45 16.98 33.18 12.52
CA GLU A 45 17.86 32.53 11.53
C GLU A 45 18.36 31.15 12.00
N ILE A 46 18.21 30.84 13.29
CA ILE A 46 18.51 29.52 13.88
C ILE A 46 17.27 28.61 13.80
N ILE A 47 16.05 29.17 13.82
CA ILE A 47 14.83 28.39 13.61
C ILE A 47 14.98 27.71 12.24
N PRO A 48 15.18 26.38 12.20
CA PRO A 48 15.22 25.71 10.92
C PRO A 48 13.86 25.95 10.30
N ILE A 49 13.83 26.57 9.13
CA ILE A 49 12.64 26.54 8.30
C ILE A 49 12.42 25.04 8.02
N VAL A 50 11.42 24.46 8.68
CA VAL A 50 11.03 23.07 8.49
C VAL A 50 10.19 23.07 7.23
N ASP A 51 10.87 22.92 6.11
CA ASP A 51 10.27 22.94 4.78
C ASP A 51 10.98 21.88 3.93
N ARG A 52 10.20 21.19 3.10
CA ARG A 52 10.66 20.02 2.33
C ARG A 52 11.19 18.93 3.23
N PHE A 53 10.38 18.52 4.20
CA PHE A 53 10.72 17.44 5.12
C PHE A 53 10.06 16.12 4.75
N ILE A 54 10.73 15.04 5.14
CA ILE A 54 10.24 13.68 5.05
C ILE A 54 10.09 13.14 6.47
N THR A 55 8.92 12.56 6.77
CA THR A 55 8.59 11.99 8.08
C THR A 55 7.90 10.64 7.96
N GLY A 56 7.84 9.90 9.06
CA GLY A 56 7.13 8.65 9.18
C GLY A 56 7.29 8.05 10.57
N THR A 57 6.52 7.00 10.83
CA THR A 57 6.60 6.18 12.04
C THR A 57 6.88 4.75 11.64
N LEU A 58 7.89 4.14 12.26
CA LEU A 58 8.19 2.72 12.09
C LEU A 58 7.22 1.91 12.97
N SER A 59 6.62 0.87 12.41
CA SER A 59 5.81 -0.10 13.17
C SER A 59 6.63 -1.35 13.45
N GLY A 60 6.62 -1.81 14.71
CA GLY A 60 7.37 -2.97 15.21
C GLY A 60 7.43 -3.00 16.73
N SER A 61 7.93 -4.10 17.32
CA SER A 61 8.03 -4.26 18.79
C SER A 61 9.19 -3.49 19.43
N ASP A 62 10.22 -3.17 18.66
CA ASP A 62 11.30 -2.25 19.01
C ASP A 62 11.74 -1.57 17.71
N THR A 63 11.71 -0.25 17.66
CA THR A 63 12.08 0.55 16.48
C THR A 63 13.27 1.46 16.75
N THR A 64 13.80 1.39 17.99
CA THR A 64 14.88 2.26 18.47
C THR A 64 16.16 1.97 17.70
N GLY A 65 16.80 3.02 17.20
CA GLY A 65 18.09 2.90 16.50
C GLY A 65 17.98 2.38 15.06
N ALA A 66 16.77 2.28 14.51
CA ALA A 66 16.59 2.08 13.07
C ALA A 66 17.21 3.25 12.29
N ILE A 67 17.98 2.92 11.25
CA ILE A 67 18.56 3.91 10.33
C ILE A 67 17.60 4.09 9.17
N VAL A 68 17.16 5.33 8.95
CA VAL A 68 16.34 5.72 7.81
C VAL A 68 17.22 6.49 6.84
N ALA A 69 17.36 6.01 5.61
CA ALA A 69 18.17 6.62 4.57
C ALA A 69 17.34 6.93 3.31
N ILE A 70 17.43 8.17 2.81
CA ILE A 70 16.90 8.57 1.51
C ILE A 70 18.00 8.36 0.47
N LEU A 71 17.69 7.53 -0.51
CA LEU A 71 18.52 7.25 -1.66
C LEU A 71 18.25 8.30 -2.74
N SER A 72 19.14 9.28 -2.80
CA SER A 72 19.22 10.34 -3.82
C SER A 72 20.68 10.50 -4.27
N GLU A 73 20.99 11.41 -5.20
CA GLU A 73 22.37 11.69 -5.62
C GLU A 73 23.29 12.00 -4.43
N GLU A 74 22.79 12.77 -3.47
CA GLU A 74 23.38 12.92 -2.13
C GLU A 74 22.51 12.15 -1.13
N PRO A 75 23.03 11.13 -0.42
CA PRO A 75 22.23 10.36 0.52
C PRO A 75 21.97 11.16 1.80
N TYR A 76 20.72 11.18 2.24
CA TYR A 76 20.32 11.74 3.54
C TYR A 76 20.00 10.62 4.51
N TYR A 77 20.35 10.74 5.78
CA TYR A 77 19.98 9.74 6.77
C TYR A 77 19.70 10.35 8.13
N THR A 78 18.90 9.63 8.90
CA THR A 78 18.58 9.93 10.29
C THR A 78 18.37 8.61 11.05
N PHE A 79 18.24 8.70 12.37
CA PHE A 79 17.83 7.59 13.21
C PHE A 79 16.41 7.82 13.71
N ALA A 80 15.62 6.76 13.79
CA ALA A 80 14.32 6.82 14.45
C ALA A 80 14.51 6.99 15.97
N ASP A 81 13.59 7.72 16.58
CA ASP A 81 13.55 7.91 18.03
C ASP A 81 12.98 6.68 18.76
N GLU A 82 12.80 6.79 20.08
CA GLU A 82 12.24 5.73 20.94
C GLU A 82 10.78 5.36 20.61
N ASN A 83 10.06 6.23 19.88
CA ASN A 83 8.71 5.98 19.40
C ASN A 83 8.70 5.52 17.93
N GLY A 84 9.87 5.26 17.34
CA GLY A 84 10.00 4.90 15.93
C GLY A 84 9.73 6.06 14.96
N THR A 85 9.66 7.30 15.45
CA THR A 85 9.41 8.47 14.61
C THR A 85 10.72 9.00 14.06
N PHE A 86 10.71 9.50 12.82
CA PHE A 86 11.87 10.13 12.21
C PHE A 86 11.49 11.38 11.44
N LEU A 87 12.45 12.30 11.29
CA LEU A 87 12.33 13.48 10.45
C LEU A 87 13.65 13.76 9.72
N LEU A 88 13.54 14.01 8.42
CA LEU A 88 14.61 14.45 7.54
C LEU A 88 14.19 15.77 6.92
N ASN A 89 15.04 16.80 6.98
CA ASN A 89 14.69 18.14 6.51
C ASN A 89 15.57 18.56 5.32
N ASN A 90 15.07 19.52 4.53
CA ASN A 90 15.75 20.07 3.35
C ASN A 90 16.01 19.04 2.24
N ILE A 91 15.11 18.07 2.06
CA ILE A 91 15.24 17.08 1.00
C ILE A 91 14.82 17.71 -0.34
N PRO A 92 15.58 17.53 -1.43
CA PRO A 92 15.16 18.00 -2.75
C PRO A 92 13.92 17.25 -3.23
N SER A 93 12.95 17.98 -3.80
CA SER A 93 11.77 17.39 -4.44
C SER A 93 12.18 16.50 -5.62
N GLY A 94 11.47 15.41 -5.82
CA GLY A 94 11.72 14.43 -6.88
C GLY A 94 11.34 13.01 -6.47
N VAL A 95 11.54 12.07 -7.39
CA VAL A 95 11.42 10.64 -7.08
C VAL A 95 12.66 10.22 -6.29
N SER A 96 12.45 9.52 -5.18
CA SER A 96 13.54 9.03 -4.32
C SER A 96 13.19 7.67 -3.76
N GLY A 97 14.21 6.95 -3.30
CA GLY A 97 14.04 5.73 -2.51
C GLY A 97 14.20 6.03 -1.03
N VAL A 98 13.47 5.33 -0.16
CA VAL A 98 13.80 5.22 1.26
C VAL A 98 14.20 3.78 1.55
N VAL A 99 15.24 3.62 2.36
CA VAL A 99 15.61 2.35 2.97
C VAL A 99 15.63 2.51 4.47
N VAL A 100 14.95 1.61 5.17
CA VAL A 100 15.04 1.51 6.63
C VAL A 100 15.72 0.20 6.98
N ASN A 101 16.78 0.30 7.78
CA ASN A 101 17.49 -0.85 8.32
C ASN A 101 17.39 -0.85 9.85
N LEU A 102 17.03 -2.00 10.39
CA LEU A 102 16.97 -2.25 11.83
C LEU A 102 17.45 -3.69 12.06
N HIS A 103 18.22 -3.90 13.12
CA HIS A 103 18.72 -5.23 13.45
C HIS A 103 17.56 -6.23 13.68
N GLY A 104 17.71 -7.45 13.18
CA GLY A 104 16.67 -8.50 13.24
C GLY A 104 15.50 -8.31 12.27
N HIS A 105 15.48 -7.24 11.48
CA HIS A 105 14.40 -6.97 10.52
C HIS A 105 14.92 -6.99 9.09
N ALA A 106 14.07 -7.42 8.17
CA ALA A 106 14.33 -7.27 6.75
C ALA A 106 14.38 -5.78 6.36
N PRO A 107 15.26 -5.38 5.41
CA PRO A 107 15.31 -4.00 4.95
C PRO A 107 13.98 -3.55 4.34
N TYR A 108 13.38 -2.51 4.90
CA TYR A 108 12.23 -1.86 4.26
C TYR A 108 12.72 -1.02 3.10
N LYS A 109 12.04 -1.11 1.95
CA LYS A 109 12.32 -0.32 0.76
C LYS A 109 11.02 0.24 0.20
N GLN A 110 11.04 1.52 -0.15
CA GLN A 110 9.93 2.19 -0.82
C GLN A 110 10.49 3.26 -1.76
N ARG A 111 10.03 3.26 -3.00
CA ARG A 111 10.20 4.41 -3.91
C ARG A 111 8.99 5.31 -3.77
N PHE A 112 9.19 6.63 -3.77
CA PHE A 112 8.14 7.61 -3.54
C PHE A 112 8.44 8.94 -4.24
N MET A 113 7.41 9.77 -4.42
CA MET A 113 7.52 11.12 -4.97
C MET A 113 7.52 12.15 -3.84
N HIS A 114 8.63 12.87 -3.67
CA HIS A 114 8.74 14.01 -2.76
C HIS A 114 8.39 15.30 -3.49
N LYS A 115 7.38 16.06 -3.04
CA LYS A 115 7.01 17.36 -3.63
C LYS A 115 7.29 18.53 -2.69
N GLU A 116 6.76 18.44 -1.48
CA GLU A 116 6.94 19.42 -0.40
C GLU A 116 7.19 18.67 0.90
N ASN A 117 6.21 18.60 1.80
CA ASN A 117 6.29 17.74 2.98
C ASN A 117 5.72 16.37 2.63
N THR A 118 6.47 15.31 2.92
CA THR A 118 6.07 13.94 2.58
C THR A 118 6.07 13.06 3.80
N THR A 119 4.97 12.34 3.96
CA THR A 119 4.79 11.31 4.97
C THR A 119 4.94 9.95 4.29
N LEU A 120 5.91 9.14 4.71
CA LEU A 120 6.26 7.85 4.11
C LEU A 120 5.38 6.70 4.62
N GLY A 121 5.43 5.57 3.92
CA GLY A 121 4.63 4.39 4.25
C GLY A 121 3.13 4.57 4.00
N VAL A 122 2.35 3.61 4.51
CA VAL A 122 0.88 3.66 4.41
C VAL A 122 0.36 4.47 5.58
N ASN A 123 -0.30 5.60 5.29
CA ASN A 123 -0.81 6.53 6.31
C ASN A 123 0.26 6.99 7.32
N GLY A 124 1.52 7.10 6.89
CA GLY A 124 2.63 7.48 7.78
C GLY A 124 3.31 6.34 8.50
N ILE A 125 2.91 5.09 8.24
CA ILE A 125 3.44 3.92 8.92
C ILE A 125 4.27 3.08 7.96
N LEU A 126 5.52 2.82 8.33
CA LEU A 126 6.42 1.89 7.66
C LEU A 126 6.45 0.59 8.46
N TYR A 127 5.85 -0.46 7.92
CA TYR A 127 5.77 -1.76 8.58
C TYR A 127 7.09 -2.51 8.42
N LEU A 128 7.86 -2.62 9.50
CA LEU A 128 9.06 -3.46 9.52
C LEU A 128 8.67 -4.90 9.77
N ILE A 129 9.37 -5.82 9.11
CA ILE A 129 9.08 -7.25 9.16
C ILE A 129 10.32 -7.96 9.68
N HIS A 130 10.14 -8.85 10.65
CA HIS A 130 11.24 -9.62 11.20
C HIS A 130 11.85 -10.54 10.12
N GLU A 131 13.16 -10.71 10.12
CA GLU A 131 13.87 -11.35 9.01
C GLU A 131 13.49 -12.82 8.78
N ASP A 132 13.07 -13.53 9.84
CA ASP A 132 12.63 -14.92 9.80
C ASP A 132 11.18 -15.11 9.33
N GLU A 133 10.43 -14.00 9.15
CA GLU A 133 9.07 -13.98 8.61
C GLU A 133 9.01 -13.31 7.24
N ALA A 134 10.10 -12.68 6.78
CA ALA A 134 10.09 -11.85 5.60
C ALA A 134 10.33 -12.65 4.32
N PHE A 135 9.55 -12.35 3.28
CA PHE A 135 9.84 -12.76 1.90
C PHE A 135 9.79 -11.55 0.96
N ARG A 136 10.33 -11.73 -0.26
CA ARG A 136 10.45 -10.65 -1.24
C ARG A 136 9.46 -10.85 -2.37
N ILE A 137 8.69 -9.80 -2.67
CA ILE A 137 7.95 -9.68 -3.93
C ILE A 137 8.75 -8.76 -4.84
N GLU A 138 8.99 -9.19 -6.06
CA GLU A 138 9.60 -8.35 -7.11
C GLU A 138 8.91 -8.61 -8.45
N GLY A 139 8.95 -7.65 -9.36
CA GLY A 139 8.36 -7.82 -10.69
C GLY A 139 8.36 -6.54 -11.50
N ILE A 140 7.73 -6.59 -12.67
CA ILE A 140 7.61 -5.46 -13.59
C ILE A 140 6.13 -5.13 -13.82
N ALA A 141 5.78 -3.85 -13.74
CA ALA A 141 4.49 -3.35 -14.19
C ALA A 141 4.56 -2.96 -15.67
N THR A 142 3.65 -3.50 -16.48
CA THR A 142 3.58 -3.20 -17.92
C THR A 142 2.18 -2.78 -18.35
N ASP A 143 2.07 -2.09 -19.49
CA ASP A 143 0.79 -1.91 -20.19
C ASP A 143 0.38 -3.18 -20.96
N ALA A 144 -0.77 -3.12 -21.64
CA ALA A 144 -1.31 -4.22 -22.44
C ALA A 144 -0.42 -4.58 -23.66
N GLU A 145 0.37 -3.63 -24.16
CA GLU A 145 1.36 -3.82 -25.23
C GLU A 145 2.69 -4.41 -24.74
N GLY A 146 2.89 -4.50 -23.42
CA GLY A 146 4.10 -5.02 -22.79
C GLY A 146 5.19 -3.96 -22.58
N ASN A 147 4.88 -2.67 -22.70
CA ASN A 147 5.81 -1.61 -22.34
C ASN A 147 5.82 -1.43 -20.82
N SER A 148 7.02 -1.29 -20.25
CA SER A 148 7.18 -0.97 -18.83
C SER A 148 6.54 0.36 -18.45
N ILE A 149 5.90 0.41 -17.29
CA ILE A 149 5.25 1.62 -16.78
C ILE A 149 6.07 2.18 -15.61
N PRO A 150 6.86 3.26 -15.82
CA PRO A 150 7.58 3.91 -14.75
C PRO A 150 6.65 4.72 -13.84
N ASP A 151 7.07 4.89 -12.59
CA ASP A 151 6.35 5.65 -11.55
C ASP A 151 4.89 5.20 -11.31
N ALA A 152 4.52 3.98 -11.71
CA ALA A 152 3.25 3.36 -11.34
C ALA A 152 3.22 3.12 -9.83
N THR A 153 2.08 3.36 -9.21
CA THR A 153 1.92 3.08 -7.77
C THR A 153 1.65 1.59 -7.59
N ILE A 154 2.43 0.94 -6.73
CA ILE A 154 2.22 -0.44 -6.32
C ILE A 154 1.75 -0.44 -4.87
N ASN A 155 0.55 -0.93 -4.64
CA ASN A 155 -0.03 -1.13 -3.31
C ASN A 155 -0.14 -2.62 -2.99
N GLY A 156 -0.10 -2.95 -1.70
CA GLY A 156 -0.34 -4.30 -1.24
C GLY A 156 -1.33 -4.34 -0.08
N TYR A 157 -2.27 -5.26 -0.17
CA TYR A 157 -3.34 -5.45 0.79
C TYR A 157 -3.31 -6.87 1.35
N ASP A 158 -3.58 -7.04 2.64
CA ASP A 158 -3.82 -8.36 3.25
C ASP A 158 -5.22 -8.92 2.91
N GLU A 159 -5.55 -10.10 3.44
CA GLU A 159 -6.85 -10.74 3.24
C GLU A 159 -8.01 -9.95 3.86
N SER A 160 -7.71 -9.04 4.80
CA SER A 160 -8.68 -8.14 5.42
C SER A 160 -8.79 -6.80 4.69
N ARG A 161 -8.19 -6.67 3.50
CA ARG A 161 -8.13 -5.44 2.68
C ARG A 161 -7.44 -4.27 3.38
N THR A 162 -6.61 -4.53 4.38
CA THR A 162 -5.76 -3.52 5.00
C THR A 162 -4.55 -3.30 4.12
N GLN A 163 -4.32 -2.06 3.69
CA GLN A 163 -3.11 -1.73 2.95
C GLN A 163 -1.90 -1.80 3.88
N LEU A 164 -0.90 -2.62 3.51
CA LEU A 164 0.30 -2.86 4.30
C LEU A 164 1.55 -2.24 3.68
N PHE A 165 1.56 -1.98 2.37
CA PHE A 165 2.67 -1.29 1.73
C PHE A 165 2.23 -0.44 0.53
N THR A 166 3.11 0.48 0.15
CA THR A 166 3.02 1.26 -1.08
C THR A 166 4.43 1.58 -1.58
N THR A 167 4.65 1.55 -2.90
CA THR A 167 5.89 1.96 -3.56
C THR A 167 5.60 2.46 -4.96
N LEU A 168 6.58 3.09 -5.60
CA LEU A 168 6.56 3.37 -7.04
C LEU A 168 7.43 2.37 -7.81
N THR A 169 7.09 2.11 -9.07
CA THR A 169 7.98 1.43 -10.01
C THR A 169 9.15 2.33 -10.42
N ASP A 170 10.27 1.74 -10.82
CA ASP A 170 11.43 2.47 -11.35
C ASP A 170 11.31 2.79 -12.85
N GLU A 171 12.35 3.37 -13.45
CA GLU A 171 12.36 3.73 -14.87
C GLU A 171 12.14 2.54 -15.84
N ASN A 172 12.34 1.30 -15.37
CA ASN A 172 12.10 0.07 -16.15
C ASN A 172 10.77 -0.59 -15.78
N GLY A 173 9.92 0.09 -15.01
CA GLY A 173 8.67 -0.45 -14.49
C GLY A 173 8.87 -1.48 -13.37
N ALA A 174 10.09 -1.68 -12.88
CA ALA A 174 10.37 -2.69 -11.88
C ALA A 174 10.01 -2.19 -10.48
N TYR A 175 9.55 -3.11 -9.63
CA TYR A 175 9.26 -2.84 -8.22
C TYR A 175 9.74 -3.99 -7.34
N LEU A 176 9.96 -3.68 -6.07
CA LEU A 176 10.40 -4.64 -5.07
C LEU A 176 9.92 -4.20 -3.69
N VAL A 177 9.34 -5.14 -2.94
CA VAL A 177 8.90 -4.93 -1.57
C VAL A 177 9.25 -6.15 -0.69
N MET A 178 9.51 -5.89 0.59
CA MET A 178 9.61 -6.94 1.60
C MET A 178 8.26 -7.05 2.31
N VAL A 179 7.77 -8.28 2.47
CA VAL A 179 6.45 -8.59 3.01
C VAL A 179 6.53 -9.78 3.97
N SER A 180 5.52 -9.98 4.82
CA SER A 180 5.49 -11.05 5.82
C SER A 180 4.83 -12.31 5.24
N GLU A 181 5.40 -13.49 5.48
CA GLU A 181 4.83 -14.78 5.07
C GLU A 181 3.48 -15.11 5.73
N LYS A 182 3.05 -14.32 6.71
CA LYS A 182 1.79 -14.49 7.43
C LYS A 182 0.55 -14.21 6.59
N TYR A 183 0.70 -13.47 5.49
CA TYR A 183 -0.42 -12.98 4.69
C TYR A 183 -0.35 -13.51 3.26
N VAL A 184 -1.53 -13.67 2.67
CA VAL A 184 -1.75 -13.68 1.23
C VAL A 184 -2.09 -12.26 0.80
N TYR A 185 -1.31 -11.73 -0.14
CA TYR A 185 -1.42 -10.35 -0.58
C TYR A 185 -2.23 -10.24 -1.88
N THR A 186 -3.07 -9.23 -1.95
CA THR A 186 -3.46 -8.61 -3.23
C THR A 186 -2.45 -7.50 -3.52
N VAL A 187 -1.70 -7.63 -4.62
CA VAL A 187 -0.82 -6.57 -5.13
C VAL A 187 -1.55 -5.85 -6.25
N GLU A 188 -1.66 -4.54 -6.11
CA GLU A 188 -2.34 -3.65 -7.05
C GLU A 188 -1.31 -2.72 -7.67
N ALA A 189 -1.24 -2.68 -9.00
CA ALA A 189 -0.48 -1.70 -9.75
C ALA A 189 -1.44 -0.68 -10.37
N LEU A 190 -1.20 0.61 -10.12
CA LEU A 190 -2.08 1.70 -10.55
C LEU A 190 -1.32 2.73 -11.38
N THR A 191 -1.98 3.18 -12.44
CA THR A 191 -1.70 4.44 -13.10
C THR A 191 -2.80 5.46 -12.77
N GLU A 192 -2.79 6.63 -13.41
CA GLU A 192 -3.89 7.58 -13.26
C GLU A 192 -5.24 7.05 -13.75
N THR A 193 -5.25 6.08 -14.68
CA THR A 193 -6.46 5.66 -15.40
C THR A 193 -6.72 4.16 -15.37
N GLU A 194 -5.75 3.36 -14.97
CA GLU A 194 -5.83 1.90 -15.09
C GLU A 194 -5.27 1.19 -13.85
N VAL A 195 -5.74 -0.05 -13.68
CA VAL A 195 -5.36 -0.93 -12.58
C VAL A 195 -4.96 -2.31 -13.10
N GLY A 196 -3.96 -2.91 -12.48
CA GLY A 196 -3.61 -4.32 -12.58
C GLY A 196 -3.60 -4.95 -11.19
N LEU A 197 -4.03 -6.21 -11.10
CA LEU A 197 -4.15 -6.96 -9.85
C LEU A 197 -3.44 -8.31 -9.96
N ALA A 198 -2.80 -8.72 -8.87
CA ALA A 198 -2.21 -10.04 -8.71
C ALA A 198 -2.36 -10.53 -7.27
N LYS A 199 -2.54 -11.85 -7.10
CA LYS A 199 -2.54 -12.51 -5.78
C LYS A 199 -1.19 -13.17 -5.54
N VAL A 200 -0.60 -13.00 -4.36
CA VAL A 200 0.72 -13.54 -4.05
C VAL A 200 0.86 -13.96 -2.59
N SER A 201 1.51 -15.08 -2.36
CA SER A 201 2.00 -15.52 -1.06
C SER A 201 3.39 -16.12 -1.21
N GLY A 202 4.14 -16.19 -0.12
CA GLY A 202 5.51 -16.67 -0.12
C GLY A 202 5.91 -17.26 1.22
N LYS A 203 7.08 -17.88 1.26
CA LYS A 203 7.70 -18.39 2.50
C LYS A 203 8.85 -17.49 2.90
N ALA A 204 9.16 -17.41 4.18
CA ALA A 204 10.30 -16.66 4.69
C ALA A 204 11.59 -16.99 3.92
N GLY A 205 12.34 -15.96 3.58
CA GLY A 205 13.55 -16.02 2.76
C GLY A 205 13.33 -16.28 1.26
N SER A 206 12.10 -16.50 0.80
CA SER A 206 11.81 -16.71 -0.61
C SER A 206 11.72 -15.41 -1.41
N VAL A 207 11.80 -15.55 -2.73
CA VAL A 207 11.60 -14.48 -3.71
C VAL A 207 10.49 -14.93 -4.64
N VAL A 208 9.45 -14.10 -4.77
CA VAL A 208 8.31 -14.37 -5.63
C VAL A 208 8.26 -13.30 -6.71
N ASN A 209 8.32 -13.74 -7.96
CA ASN A 209 8.22 -12.85 -9.13
C ASN A 209 6.75 -12.65 -9.48
N VAL A 210 6.31 -11.39 -9.53
CA VAL A 210 4.93 -10.99 -9.81
C VAL A 210 4.94 -9.89 -10.86
N ASP A 211 4.88 -10.28 -12.13
CA ASP A 211 4.68 -9.29 -13.20
C ASP A 211 3.21 -8.89 -13.26
N ILE A 212 2.94 -7.59 -13.34
CA ILE A 212 1.58 -7.05 -13.35
C ILE A 212 1.36 -6.30 -14.66
N THR A 213 0.52 -6.85 -15.53
CA THR A 213 0.00 -6.10 -16.66
C THR A 213 -1.17 -5.24 -16.18
N ILE A 214 -1.10 -3.94 -16.36
CA ILE A 214 -2.18 -3.02 -16.02
C ILE A 214 -3.25 -3.06 -17.12
N GLY A 215 -4.52 -3.02 -16.72
CA GLY A 215 -5.67 -2.95 -17.63
C GLY A 215 -6.69 -4.06 -17.39
N LYS A 216 -7.81 -3.98 -18.12
CA LYS A 216 -8.99 -4.86 -17.96
C LYS A 216 -8.64 -6.35 -17.94
N GLY A 217 -7.70 -6.78 -18.78
CA GLY A 217 -7.28 -8.18 -18.86
C GLY A 217 -6.74 -8.74 -17.54
N SER A 218 -5.97 -7.97 -16.79
CA SER A 218 -5.44 -8.39 -15.49
C SER A 218 -6.52 -8.48 -14.43
N ILE A 219 -7.47 -7.54 -14.42
CA ILE A 219 -8.61 -7.56 -13.48
C ILE A 219 -9.44 -8.84 -13.72
N VAL A 220 -9.72 -9.16 -14.98
CA VAL A 220 -10.47 -10.38 -15.37
C VAL A 220 -9.69 -11.66 -15.01
N ALA A 221 -8.36 -11.68 -15.20
CA ALA A 221 -7.55 -12.81 -14.75
C ALA A 221 -7.56 -12.97 -13.22
N TYR A 222 -7.53 -11.86 -12.48
CA TYR A 222 -7.64 -11.86 -11.03
C TYR A 222 -9.02 -12.36 -10.54
N ILE A 223 -10.11 -11.96 -11.21
CA ILE A 223 -11.46 -12.48 -10.94
C ILE A 223 -11.52 -14.01 -11.05
N ASP A 224 -10.82 -14.62 -12.02
CA ASP A 224 -10.77 -16.10 -12.14
C ASP A 224 -10.18 -16.76 -10.88
N THR A 225 -9.14 -16.13 -10.31
CA THR A 225 -8.48 -16.60 -9.09
C THR A 225 -9.44 -16.54 -7.91
N GLU A 226 -10.11 -15.40 -7.70
CA GLU A 226 -11.07 -15.23 -6.60
C GLU A 226 -12.29 -16.15 -6.75
N LEU A 227 -12.77 -16.37 -7.98
CA LEU A 227 -13.82 -17.35 -8.24
C LEU A 227 -13.39 -18.77 -7.89
N GLN A 228 -12.15 -19.15 -8.18
CA GLN A 228 -11.62 -20.45 -7.83
C GLN A 228 -11.51 -20.62 -6.31
N ASP A 229 -11.04 -19.61 -5.60
CA ASP A 229 -10.97 -19.64 -4.13
C ASP A 229 -12.37 -19.83 -3.54
N LEU A 230 -13.36 -19.04 -3.97
CA LEU A 230 -14.75 -19.18 -3.52
C LEU A 230 -15.36 -20.56 -3.86
N ILE A 231 -14.97 -21.18 -4.98
CA ILE A 231 -15.36 -22.56 -5.32
C ILE A 231 -14.76 -23.56 -4.31
N GLU A 232 -13.49 -23.41 -3.95
CA GLU A 232 -12.80 -24.24 -2.96
C GLU A 232 -13.45 -24.09 -1.58
N GLU A 233 -13.82 -22.87 -1.20
CA GLU A 233 -14.54 -22.60 0.04
C GLU A 233 -15.90 -23.30 0.10
N VAL A 234 -16.73 -23.14 -0.93
CA VAL A 234 -18.05 -23.78 -1.01
C VAL A 234 -17.91 -25.32 -0.95
N ASN A 235 -16.83 -25.87 -1.49
CA ASN A 235 -16.51 -27.29 -1.35
C ASN A 235 -16.18 -27.68 0.10
N GLY A 236 -15.50 -26.81 0.84
CA GLY A 236 -15.16 -26.97 2.26
C GLY A 236 -16.34 -26.84 3.22
N VAL A 237 -17.37 -26.07 2.89
CA VAL A 237 -18.55 -25.89 3.76
C VAL A 237 -19.38 -27.18 3.87
N ASP A 238 -19.85 -27.51 5.07
CA ASP A 238 -20.75 -28.64 5.32
C ASP A 238 -22.18 -28.33 4.85
N LEU A 239 -22.49 -28.72 3.62
CA LEU A 239 -23.75 -28.45 2.95
C LEU A 239 -24.41 -29.75 2.47
N THR A 240 -25.74 -29.73 2.40
CA THR A 240 -26.47 -30.79 1.69
C THR A 240 -26.01 -30.88 0.23
N LYS A 241 -25.86 -32.11 -0.29
CA LYS A 241 -25.39 -32.36 -1.67
C LYS A 241 -26.13 -31.54 -2.73
N GLY A 242 -27.45 -31.39 -2.60
CA GLY A 242 -28.27 -30.62 -3.54
C GLY A 242 -27.94 -29.13 -3.54
N LEU A 243 -27.77 -28.53 -2.35
CA LEU A 243 -27.41 -27.12 -2.22
C LEU A 243 -25.97 -26.87 -2.69
N LYS A 244 -25.02 -27.71 -2.28
CA LYS A 244 -23.62 -27.63 -2.72
C LYS A 244 -23.52 -27.63 -4.25
N ASN A 245 -24.16 -28.58 -4.91
CA ASN A 245 -24.17 -28.66 -6.38
C ASN A 245 -24.80 -27.42 -7.03
N SER A 246 -25.85 -26.85 -6.43
CA SER A 246 -26.52 -25.65 -6.94
C SER A 246 -25.62 -24.40 -6.88
N LEU A 247 -24.89 -24.23 -5.77
CA LEU A 247 -23.95 -23.13 -5.56
C LEU A 247 -22.72 -23.27 -6.47
N LEU A 248 -22.08 -24.44 -6.48
CA LEU A 248 -20.92 -24.72 -7.33
C LEU A 248 -21.25 -24.53 -8.81
N SER A 249 -22.41 -25.01 -9.27
CA SER A 249 -22.83 -24.80 -10.65
C SER A 249 -22.96 -23.33 -11.04
N LYS A 250 -23.27 -22.42 -10.10
CA LYS A 250 -23.32 -20.98 -10.40
C LYS A 250 -21.92 -20.41 -10.52
N LEU A 251 -21.03 -20.74 -9.59
CA LEU A 251 -19.64 -20.27 -9.63
C LEU A 251 -18.91 -20.75 -10.88
N GLU A 252 -19.07 -22.02 -11.26
CA GLU A 252 -18.49 -22.56 -12.51
C GLU A 252 -19.08 -21.88 -13.77
N ASN A 253 -20.37 -21.55 -13.76
CA ASN A 253 -20.98 -20.79 -14.85
C ASN A 253 -20.48 -19.35 -14.90
N ALA A 254 -20.26 -18.70 -13.76
CA ALA A 254 -19.68 -17.36 -13.68
C ALA A 254 -18.24 -17.39 -14.22
N ARG A 255 -17.43 -18.34 -13.76
CA ARG A 255 -16.06 -18.57 -14.24
C ARG A 255 -16.00 -18.77 -15.75
N SER A 256 -16.89 -19.58 -16.32
CA SER A 256 -16.99 -19.73 -17.77
C SER A 256 -17.28 -18.41 -18.51
N LYS A 257 -18.02 -17.46 -17.90
CA LYS A 257 -18.21 -16.12 -18.46
C LYS A 257 -16.98 -15.25 -18.33
N ASN A 258 -16.25 -15.37 -17.23
CA ASN A 258 -14.97 -14.69 -17.04
C ASN A 258 -13.93 -15.15 -18.10
N GLU A 259 -13.84 -16.45 -18.37
CA GLU A 259 -12.98 -17.01 -19.44
C GLU A 259 -13.37 -16.49 -20.83
N ASP A 260 -14.67 -16.45 -21.13
CA ASP A 260 -15.19 -15.89 -22.39
C ASP A 260 -14.87 -14.39 -22.50
N ALA A 261 -15.00 -13.63 -21.40
CA ALA A 261 -14.62 -12.22 -21.34
C ALA A 261 -13.13 -12.03 -21.64
N LEU A 262 -12.24 -12.78 -20.97
CA LEU A 262 -10.80 -12.70 -21.18
C LEU A 262 -10.41 -12.99 -22.64
N ARG A 263 -11.07 -13.99 -23.26
CA ARG A 263 -10.89 -14.29 -24.69
C ARG A 263 -11.33 -13.11 -25.56
N PHE A 264 -12.43 -12.42 -25.25
CA PHE A 264 -12.85 -11.25 -26.01
C PHE A 264 -11.91 -10.05 -25.81
N ILE A 265 -11.37 -9.87 -24.61
CA ILE A 265 -10.38 -8.83 -24.29
C ILE A 265 -9.14 -8.99 -25.15
N THR A 266 -8.58 -10.21 -25.18
CA THR A 266 -7.41 -10.55 -26.00
C THR A 266 -7.62 -10.30 -27.50
N ASN A 267 -8.88 -10.29 -27.95
CA ASN A 267 -9.25 -10.03 -29.35
C ASN A 267 -9.68 -8.56 -29.61
N GLY A 268 -9.53 -7.65 -28.65
CA GLY A 268 -9.95 -6.25 -28.78
C GLY A 268 -11.47 -6.06 -28.89
N LYS A 269 -12.28 -6.99 -28.38
CA LYS A 269 -13.75 -7.02 -28.52
C LYS A 269 -14.44 -6.52 -27.25
N GLU A 270 -14.28 -5.23 -26.96
CA GLU A 270 -14.73 -4.60 -25.70
C GLU A 270 -16.21 -4.83 -25.40
N LYS A 271 -17.09 -4.55 -26.36
CA LYS A 271 -18.54 -4.72 -26.15
C LYS A 271 -18.90 -6.16 -25.80
N GLN A 272 -18.26 -7.14 -26.45
CA GLN A 272 -18.51 -8.55 -26.19
C GLN A 272 -17.94 -8.98 -24.84
N ALA A 273 -16.75 -8.49 -24.46
CA ALA A 273 -16.17 -8.72 -23.15
C ALA A 273 -17.10 -8.19 -22.05
N ASN A 274 -17.55 -6.94 -22.16
CA ASN A 274 -18.45 -6.32 -21.20
C ASN A 274 -19.81 -7.06 -21.13
N ASN A 275 -20.31 -7.61 -22.24
CA ASN A 275 -21.52 -8.44 -22.21
C ASN A 275 -21.32 -9.74 -21.40
N MET A 276 -20.13 -10.35 -21.46
CA MET A 276 -19.82 -11.54 -20.69
C MET A 276 -19.66 -11.22 -19.20
N LEU A 277 -18.96 -10.13 -18.85
CA LEU A 277 -18.83 -9.65 -17.47
C LEU A 277 -20.20 -9.28 -16.86
N ASN A 278 -21.09 -8.65 -17.63
CA ASN A 278 -22.46 -8.41 -17.17
C ASN A 278 -23.24 -9.72 -16.93
N ALA A 279 -23.04 -10.73 -17.78
CA ALA A 279 -23.68 -12.03 -17.57
C ALA A 279 -23.13 -12.73 -16.31
N GLU A 280 -21.83 -12.61 -16.07
CA GLU A 280 -21.15 -13.08 -14.87
C GLU A 280 -21.70 -12.41 -13.60
N ASP A 281 -21.80 -11.08 -13.57
CA ASP A 281 -22.37 -10.33 -12.44
C ASP A 281 -23.78 -10.81 -12.09
N ASN A 282 -24.61 -11.06 -13.11
CA ASN A 282 -25.95 -11.59 -12.93
C ASN A 282 -25.96 -13.00 -12.30
N ILE A 283 -24.99 -13.85 -12.65
CA ILE A 283 -24.83 -15.19 -12.08
C ILE A 283 -24.36 -15.07 -10.61
N MET A 284 -23.40 -14.18 -10.33
CA MET A 284 -22.93 -13.93 -8.97
C MET A 284 -24.02 -13.38 -8.06
N ASN A 285 -24.87 -12.49 -8.56
CA ASN A 285 -26.06 -12.01 -7.84
C ASN A 285 -27.06 -13.16 -7.54
N ALA A 286 -27.19 -14.13 -8.46
CA ALA A 286 -28.02 -15.31 -8.21
C ALA A 286 -27.41 -16.24 -7.15
N PHE A 287 -26.08 -16.37 -7.11
CA PHE A 287 -25.37 -17.09 -6.04
C PHE A 287 -25.62 -16.44 -4.68
N ILE A 288 -25.40 -15.12 -4.56
CA ILE A 288 -25.63 -14.33 -3.34
C ILE A 288 -27.04 -14.55 -2.80
N LYS A 289 -28.08 -14.39 -3.65
CA LYS A 289 -29.48 -14.58 -3.25
C LYS A 289 -29.78 -15.99 -2.74
N GLU A 290 -29.13 -17.02 -3.28
CA GLU A 290 -29.29 -18.38 -2.80
C GLU A 290 -28.63 -18.57 -1.42
N VAL A 291 -27.42 -18.04 -1.23
CA VAL A 291 -26.72 -18.07 0.07
C VAL A 291 -27.53 -17.34 1.14
N GLU A 292 -28.01 -16.12 0.86
CA GLU A 292 -28.89 -15.35 1.76
C GLU A 292 -30.15 -16.15 2.14
N ALA A 293 -30.81 -16.78 1.15
CA ALA A 293 -32.03 -17.54 1.39
C ALA A 293 -31.83 -18.77 2.28
N GLN A 294 -30.62 -19.35 2.27
CA GLN A 294 -30.26 -20.54 3.05
C GLN A 294 -29.49 -20.23 4.34
N SER A 295 -29.08 -18.99 4.56
CA SER A 295 -28.38 -18.54 5.77
C SER A 295 -29.19 -18.83 7.04
N GLY A 296 -28.54 -19.48 8.02
CA GLY A 296 -29.15 -19.92 9.27
C GLY A 296 -30.16 -21.07 9.13
N LYS A 297 -30.34 -21.62 7.92
CA LYS A 297 -31.23 -22.76 7.65
C LYS A 297 -30.44 -23.99 7.23
N LYS A 298 -29.73 -23.88 6.10
CA LYS A 298 -28.94 -24.95 5.49
C LYS A 298 -27.46 -24.58 5.35
N ILE A 299 -27.13 -23.32 5.60
CA ILE A 299 -25.77 -22.80 5.69
C ILE A 299 -25.64 -22.20 7.09
N ALA A 300 -24.57 -22.49 7.81
CA ALA A 300 -24.33 -21.84 9.09
C ALA A 300 -24.21 -20.33 8.87
N ARG A 301 -24.62 -19.53 9.86
CA ARG A 301 -24.67 -18.07 9.69
C ARG A 301 -23.30 -17.47 9.36
N GLN A 302 -22.27 -17.95 10.06
CA GLN A 302 -20.89 -17.53 9.87
C GLN A 302 -20.39 -17.87 8.45
N ASP A 303 -20.59 -19.11 8.00
CA ASP A 303 -20.21 -19.51 6.63
C ASP A 303 -20.96 -18.68 5.58
N ALA A 304 -22.25 -18.41 5.79
CA ALA A 304 -23.03 -17.58 4.88
C ALA A 304 -22.52 -16.14 4.84
N GLU A 305 -22.19 -15.54 5.99
CA GLU A 305 -21.62 -14.18 6.07
C GLU A 305 -20.29 -14.09 5.33
N HIS A 306 -19.42 -15.09 5.48
CA HIS A 306 -18.14 -15.19 4.78
C HIS A 306 -18.32 -15.30 3.25
N LEU A 307 -19.10 -16.29 2.79
CA LEU A 307 -19.37 -16.48 1.35
C LEU A 307 -20.03 -15.26 0.69
N LEU A 308 -20.85 -14.51 1.44
CA LEU A 308 -21.48 -13.29 0.94
C LEU A 308 -20.49 -12.13 0.82
N ALA A 309 -19.54 -12.01 1.75
CA ALA A 309 -18.48 -11.01 1.67
C ALA A 309 -17.61 -11.25 0.43
N GLU A 310 -17.11 -12.47 0.24
CA GLU A 310 -16.29 -12.81 -0.94
C GLU A 310 -17.03 -12.61 -2.27
N ALA A 311 -18.29 -13.08 -2.36
CA ALA A 311 -19.08 -12.90 -3.56
C ALA A 311 -19.38 -11.42 -3.87
N ALA A 312 -19.52 -10.57 -2.84
CA ALA A 312 -19.69 -9.14 -3.04
C ALA A 312 -18.40 -8.48 -3.57
N GLU A 313 -17.24 -8.91 -3.10
CA GLU A 313 -15.93 -8.43 -3.58
C GLU A 313 -15.70 -8.81 -5.04
N ILE A 314 -15.97 -10.06 -5.41
CA ILE A 314 -15.89 -10.52 -6.80
C ILE A 314 -16.78 -9.66 -7.71
N ARG A 315 -18.00 -9.33 -7.27
CA ARG A 315 -18.89 -8.45 -8.04
C ARG A 315 -18.35 -7.02 -8.17
N ALA A 316 -17.71 -6.48 -7.13
CA ALA A 316 -17.05 -5.18 -7.22
C ALA A 316 -15.90 -5.19 -8.25
N LEU A 317 -15.12 -6.27 -8.30
CA LEU A 317 -14.09 -6.47 -9.32
C LEU A 317 -14.67 -6.60 -10.73
N ILE A 318 -15.77 -7.33 -10.91
CA ILE A 318 -16.47 -7.42 -12.20
C ILE A 318 -16.91 -6.03 -12.67
N GLN A 319 -17.45 -5.20 -11.76
CA GLN A 319 -17.88 -3.85 -12.10
C GLN A 319 -16.69 -2.96 -12.47
N LEU A 320 -15.59 -3.02 -11.71
CA LEU A 320 -14.34 -2.34 -12.04
C LEU A 320 -13.85 -2.75 -13.43
N ALA A 321 -13.83 -4.05 -13.72
CA ALA A 321 -13.45 -4.58 -15.03
C ALA A 321 -14.37 -4.07 -16.15
N ILE A 322 -15.68 -3.92 -15.93
CA ILE A 322 -16.60 -3.36 -16.93
C ILE A 322 -16.26 -1.90 -17.26
N GLU A 323 -15.86 -1.12 -16.25
CA GLU A 323 -15.57 0.32 -16.36
C GLU A 323 -14.18 0.62 -16.94
N THR A 324 -13.21 -0.27 -16.75
CA THR A 324 -11.88 -0.16 -17.37
C THR A 324 -11.98 -0.34 -18.89
N PRO A 325 -11.33 0.44 -19.76
CA PRO A 325 -11.27 0.17 -21.21
C PRO A 325 -10.38 -1.06 -21.55
N ILE A 326 -10.44 -1.54 -22.80
CA ILE A 326 -9.41 -2.47 -23.35
C ILE A 326 -8.25 -1.62 -23.89
#